data_AF-A0A183Q1P9-F1
#
_entry.id   AF-A0A183Q1P9-F1
#
_cell.length_a   1.000
_cell.length_b   1.000
_cell.length_c   1.000
_cell.angle_alpha   90.00
_cell.angle_beta   90.00
_cell.angle_gamma   90.00
#
_symmetry.space_group_name_H-M   'P 1'
#
loop_
_entity.id
_entity.type
_entity.pdbx_description
1 polymer ?
#
loop_
_entity_poly.entity_id
_entity_poly.type
_entity_poly.pdbx_seq_one_letter_code
_entity_poly.pdbx_strand_id
1 'polypeptide(L)'
;MDIKPDRVKVLSGQTPKQPIAEPLDPSVHDNGEVFYNETGKYIEYLVKAPVNPSLFNSYRLWVSFYKCFFTDCIVPSSSSVSVLDTSRPVDALYWSKNSTWGDVLGPQPVNGSSLMIPKGTWLVLDTSVNIKMNNITIYGTLEVDSGTIQDQRVYKLAFKQMLIIGGQFLAGSLLEKPLINATLELTLLGTISDEFISLDGPVIGPKSIG
;
A
#
# COMPACT_ATOMS: atom_id res chain seq x y z
N MET A 1 16.29 -17.21 -5.17
CA MET A 1 16.70 -15.90 -4.66
C MET A 1 16.53 -15.93 -3.15
N ASP A 2 17.61 -15.70 -2.41
CA ASP A 2 17.59 -15.59 -0.96
C ASP A 2 17.05 -14.21 -0.57
N ILE A 3 15.84 -14.16 0.01
CA ILE A 3 15.17 -12.90 0.35
C ILE A 3 15.53 -12.53 1.80
N LYS A 4 16.26 -11.43 1.97
CA LYS A 4 16.58 -10.84 3.28
C LYS A 4 15.31 -10.19 3.90
N PRO A 5 15.00 -10.46 5.19
CA PRO A 5 13.94 -9.78 5.91
C PRO A 5 14.29 -8.31 6.18
N ASP A 6 13.30 -7.42 6.09
CA ASP A 6 13.47 -5.99 6.41
C ASP A 6 13.44 -5.76 7.94
N ARG A 7 12.69 -6.59 8.67
CA ARG A 7 12.67 -6.54 10.14
C ARG A 7 12.65 -7.93 10.74
N VAL A 8 13.37 -8.06 11.85
CA VAL A 8 13.35 -9.22 12.74
C VAL A 8 12.77 -8.79 14.07
N LYS A 9 11.81 -9.55 14.59
CA LYS A 9 11.22 -9.31 15.91
C LYS A 9 11.29 -10.58 16.73
N VAL A 10 11.84 -10.49 17.93
CA VAL A 10 11.81 -11.56 18.93
C VAL A 10 10.97 -11.07 20.11
N LEU A 11 9.95 -11.85 20.47
CA LEU A 11 9.15 -11.63 21.66
C LEU A 11 9.61 -12.58 22.76
N SER A 12 10.04 -12.02 23.89
CA SER A 12 10.29 -12.73 25.13
C SER A 12 9.29 -12.23 26.16
N GLY A 13 8.38 -13.09 26.64
CA GLY A 13 7.35 -12.68 27.60
C GLY A 13 6.42 -11.54 27.12
N GLN A 14 6.20 -11.43 25.80
CA GLN A 14 5.40 -10.41 25.10
C GLN A 14 6.05 -9.03 24.87
N THR A 15 7.27 -8.76 25.35
CA THR A 15 7.97 -7.50 25.00
C THR A 15 8.78 -7.67 23.71
N PRO A 16 8.54 -6.85 22.67
CA PRO A 16 9.37 -6.84 21.47
C PRO A 16 10.80 -6.38 21.78
N LYS A 17 11.79 -7.16 21.35
CA LYS A 17 13.19 -6.71 21.29
C LYS A 17 13.57 -6.51 19.82
N GLN A 18 14.09 -5.32 19.52
CA GLN A 18 14.75 -5.04 18.24
C GLN A 18 16.17 -5.61 18.31
N PRO A 19 16.69 -6.20 17.22
CA PRO A 19 18.09 -6.60 17.16
C PRO A 19 19.02 -5.40 17.32
N ILE A 20 20.08 -5.57 18.08
CA ILE A 20 21.20 -4.61 18.13
C ILE A 20 22.06 -4.77 16.86
N ALA A 21 22.91 -3.77 16.60
CA ALA A 21 23.71 -3.71 15.37
C ALA A 21 24.99 -4.56 15.41
N GLU A 22 25.41 -5.00 16.59
CA GLU A 22 26.67 -5.72 16.81
C GLU A 22 26.46 -7.12 17.37
N PRO A 23 27.40 -8.07 17.14
CA PRO A 23 27.30 -9.42 17.70
C PRO A 23 27.21 -9.43 19.23
N LEU A 24 26.47 -10.40 19.79
CA LEU A 24 26.26 -10.47 21.23
C LEU A 24 27.52 -10.91 21.97
N ASP A 25 27.98 -10.06 22.88
CA ASP A 25 28.99 -10.36 23.91
C ASP A 25 28.32 -10.55 25.29
N PRO A 26 28.31 -11.78 25.87
CA PRO A 26 27.73 -12.05 27.18
C PRO A 26 28.27 -11.20 28.34
N SER A 27 29.48 -10.65 28.22
CA SER A 27 30.13 -9.83 29.25
C SER A 27 29.61 -8.40 29.27
N VAL A 28 29.14 -7.89 28.13
CA VAL A 28 28.74 -6.49 27.94
C VAL A 28 27.22 -6.38 27.83
N HIS A 29 26.61 -7.29 27.08
CA HIS A 29 25.20 -7.25 26.69
C HIS A 29 24.30 -7.86 27.75
N ASP A 30 23.04 -7.46 27.77
CA ASP A 30 22.06 -7.86 28.78
C ASP A 30 21.25 -9.10 28.38
N ASN A 31 20.67 -9.76 29.40
CA ASN A 31 19.79 -10.89 29.17
C ASN A 31 18.57 -10.47 28.33
N GLY A 32 18.35 -11.19 27.23
CA GLY A 32 17.25 -10.98 26.29
C GLY A 32 17.57 -10.05 25.14
N GLU A 33 18.82 -9.61 25.00
CA GLU A 33 19.28 -8.93 23.79
C GLU A 33 19.39 -9.87 22.60
N VAL A 34 19.24 -9.30 21.42
CA VAL A 34 19.04 -10.02 20.16
C VAL A 34 19.99 -9.45 19.13
N PHE A 35 20.62 -10.30 18.34
CA PHE A 35 21.40 -9.91 17.17
C PHE A 35 20.95 -10.71 15.96
N TYR A 36 20.92 -10.08 14.79
CA TYR A 36 20.64 -10.76 13.53
C TYR A 36 21.89 -10.74 12.66
N ASN A 37 22.45 -11.92 12.39
CA ASN A 37 23.58 -12.05 11.50
C ASN A 37 23.07 -12.20 10.06
N GLU A 38 23.26 -11.15 9.26
CA GLU A 38 22.82 -11.13 7.86
C GLU A 38 23.60 -12.13 6.98
N THR A 39 24.91 -12.21 7.18
CA THR A 39 25.81 -13.08 6.39
C THR A 39 25.55 -14.55 6.67
N GLY A 40 25.42 -14.91 7.95
CA GLY A 40 25.17 -16.27 8.41
C GLY A 40 23.69 -16.66 8.39
N LYS A 41 22.78 -15.70 8.23
CA LYS A 41 21.32 -15.88 8.23
C LYS A 41 20.78 -16.55 9.49
N TYR A 42 21.24 -16.12 10.66
CA TYR A 42 20.79 -16.64 11.95
C TYR A 42 20.55 -15.52 12.96
N ILE A 43 19.78 -15.82 14.00
CA ILE A 43 19.51 -14.91 15.12
C ILE A 43 20.23 -15.45 16.34
N GLU A 44 20.86 -14.54 17.07
CA GLU A 44 21.37 -14.79 18.40
C GLU A 44 20.42 -14.15 19.42
N TYR A 45 20.16 -14.85 20.52
CA TYR A 45 19.38 -14.35 21.66
C TYR A 45 20.18 -14.66 22.93
N LEU A 46 20.55 -13.64 23.68
CA LEU A 46 21.39 -13.80 24.87
C LEU A 46 20.53 -14.23 26.06
N VAL A 47 20.86 -15.39 26.65
CA VAL A 47 20.31 -15.83 27.94
C VAL A 47 21.44 -15.82 28.96
N LYS A 48 21.33 -15.01 30.00
CA LYS A 48 22.23 -15.08 31.16
C LYS A 48 21.65 -16.02 32.20
N ALA A 49 22.48 -16.94 32.68
CA ALA A 49 22.11 -17.78 33.80
C ALA A 49 21.90 -16.92 35.06
N PRO A 50 20.82 -17.14 35.82
CA PRO A 50 20.67 -16.53 37.13
C PRO A 50 21.74 -17.08 38.08
N VAL A 51 22.08 -16.30 39.12
CA VAL A 51 23.09 -16.65 40.13
C VAL A 51 22.79 -18.02 40.77
N ASN A 52 21.52 -18.38 40.88
CA ASN A 52 21.10 -19.72 41.29
C ASN A 52 20.60 -20.52 40.07
N PRO A 53 21.33 -21.55 39.61
CA PRO A 53 20.96 -22.34 38.43
C PRO A 53 19.60 -23.03 38.52
N SER A 54 19.09 -23.30 39.73
CA SER A 54 17.75 -23.89 39.90
C SER A 54 16.61 -22.93 39.57
N LEU A 55 16.89 -21.64 39.41
CA LEU A 55 15.95 -20.64 38.91
C LEU A 55 15.98 -20.49 37.38
N PHE A 56 16.78 -21.30 36.69
CA PHE A 56 16.81 -21.30 35.24
C PHE A 56 15.51 -21.88 34.70
N ASN A 57 14.67 -21.03 34.14
CA ASN A 57 13.39 -21.39 33.57
C ASN A 57 13.49 -21.62 32.07
N SER A 58 12.61 -22.46 31.52
CA SER A 58 12.47 -22.60 30.07
C SER A 58 12.02 -21.28 29.43
N TYR A 59 12.77 -20.80 28.45
CA TYR A 59 12.44 -19.59 27.68
C TYR A 59 11.66 -19.98 26.42
N ARG A 60 10.44 -19.43 26.28
CA ARG A 60 9.68 -19.51 25.03
C ARG A 60 9.91 -18.22 24.24
N LEU A 61 10.55 -18.36 23.08
CA LEU A 61 10.77 -17.25 22.15
C LEU A 61 9.77 -17.33 21.00
N TRP A 62 9.20 -16.19 20.63
CA TRP A 62 8.45 -16.07 19.38
C TRP A 62 9.25 -15.21 18.42
N VAL A 63 9.65 -15.81 17.30
CA VAL A 63 10.45 -15.16 16.28
C VAL A 63 9.57 -14.86 15.08
N SER A 64 9.66 -13.65 14.56
CA SER A 64 8.96 -13.24 13.34
C SER A 64 9.89 -12.47 12.42
N PHE A 65 9.82 -12.82 11.14
CA PHE A 65 10.56 -12.18 10.05
C PHE A 65 9.56 -11.45 9.17
N TYR A 66 9.79 -10.17 8.91
CA TYR A 66 8.92 -9.35 8.08
C TYR A 66 9.64 -8.92 6.83
N LYS A 67 8.97 -9.08 5.69
CA LYS A 67 9.28 -8.35 4.46
C LYS A 67 8.23 -7.26 4.31
N CYS A 68 8.67 -6.01 4.32
CA CYS A 68 7.80 -4.86 4.19
C CYS A 68 7.57 -4.51 2.72
N PHE A 69 6.50 -3.77 2.44
CA PHE A 69 6.24 -3.24 1.11
C PHE A 69 7.31 -2.22 0.70
N PHE A 70 7.86 -1.48 1.67
CA PHE A 70 9.00 -0.58 1.46
C PHE A 70 10.23 -1.10 2.21
N THR A 71 11.42 -0.84 1.64
CA THR A 71 12.71 -1.18 2.25
C THR A 71 12.80 -0.64 3.68
N ASP A 72 13.31 -1.48 4.60
CA ASP A 72 13.44 -1.18 6.03
C ASP A 72 12.12 -0.80 6.74
N CYS A 73 10.98 -1.04 6.08
CA CYS A 73 9.66 -0.56 6.51
C CYS A 73 9.60 0.96 6.67
N ILE A 74 10.49 1.69 5.99
CA ILE A 74 10.48 3.14 5.94
C ILE A 74 9.64 3.50 4.73
N VAL A 75 8.47 4.09 4.97
CA VAL A 75 7.69 4.70 3.90
C VAL A 75 8.61 5.75 3.24
N PRO A 76 8.83 5.70 1.92
CA PRO A 76 9.62 6.70 1.22
C PRO A 76 9.15 8.09 1.64
N SER A 77 10.07 9.02 1.79
CA SER A 77 9.76 10.43 2.07
C SER A 77 9.13 11.09 0.84
N SER A 78 8.03 10.54 0.33
CA SER A 78 7.10 11.26 -0.50
C SER A 78 6.48 12.34 0.38
N SER A 79 6.90 13.59 0.14
CA SER A 79 6.27 14.82 0.59
C SER A 79 4.88 14.60 1.18
N SER A 80 4.79 14.68 2.51
CA SER A 80 3.55 14.77 3.28
C SER A 80 2.43 13.84 2.80
N VAL A 81 2.32 12.66 3.42
CA VAL A 81 1.00 12.13 3.74
C VAL A 81 0.41 13.10 4.78
N SER A 82 0.01 14.30 4.34
CA SER A 82 -0.87 15.15 5.13
C SER A 82 -2.10 14.32 5.39
N VAL A 83 -2.61 14.33 6.62
CA VAL A 83 -3.98 13.90 6.89
C VAL A 83 -4.83 14.54 5.80
N LEU A 84 -5.36 13.67 4.98
CA LEU A 84 -5.64 14.01 3.63
C LEU A 84 -6.82 14.97 3.65
N ASP A 85 -6.64 16.18 3.12
CA ASP A 85 -7.75 17.10 2.95
C ASP A 85 -8.71 16.42 1.96
N THR A 86 -9.68 15.72 2.54
CA THR A 86 -10.65 14.91 1.80
C THR A 86 -11.71 15.81 1.17
N SER A 87 -11.64 17.12 1.40
CA SER A 87 -12.54 18.06 0.76
C SER A 87 -12.22 18.17 -0.73
N ARG A 88 -13.17 17.75 -1.57
CA ARG A 88 -13.11 17.92 -3.03
C ARG A 88 -12.84 19.41 -3.34
N PRO A 89 -11.80 19.74 -4.11
CA PRO A 89 -11.49 21.12 -4.43
C PRO A 89 -12.50 21.72 -5.42
N VAL A 90 -12.60 23.05 -5.44
CA VAL A 90 -13.58 23.78 -6.28
C VAL A 90 -13.31 23.58 -7.78
N ASP A 91 -12.06 23.42 -8.16
CA ASP A 91 -11.58 23.18 -9.52
C ASP A 91 -11.48 21.69 -9.88
N ALA A 92 -12.13 20.81 -9.12
CA ALA A 92 -12.23 19.40 -9.47
C ALA A 92 -12.81 19.21 -10.88
N LEU A 93 -12.24 18.24 -11.59
CA LEU A 93 -12.63 17.84 -12.92
C LEU A 93 -13.69 16.73 -12.86
N TYR A 94 -14.58 16.70 -13.85
CA TYR A 94 -15.76 15.82 -13.85
C TYR A 94 -15.78 14.97 -15.11
N TRP A 95 -15.89 13.66 -14.96
CA TRP A 95 -15.85 12.69 -16.06
C TRP A 95 -16.85 13.02 -17.17
N SER A 96 -18.05 13.47 -16.79
CA SER A 96 -19.14 13.81 -17.72
C SER A 96 -18.87 15.07 -18.57
N LYS A 97 -17.97 15.96 -18.13
CA LYS A 97 -17.74 17.25 -18.80
C LYS A 97 -16.71 17.10 -19.92
N ASN A 98 -17.07 17.55 -21.12
CA ASN A 98 -16.17 17.51 -22.27
C ASN A 98 -14.87 18.32 -22.03
N SER A 99 -14.96 19.43 -21.27
CA SER A 99 -13.80 20.28 -20.93
C SER A 99 -12.79 19.62 -19.99
N THR A 100 -13.14 18.49 -19.36
CA THR A 100 -12.22 17.69 -18.53
C THR A 100 -11.16 17.00 -19.39
N TRP A 101 -11.51 16.68 -20.64
CA TRP A 101 -10.72 15.85 -21.54
C TRP A 101 -9.94 16.71 -22.52
N GLY A 102 -8.72 16.28 -22.84
CA GLY A 102 -7.68 17.09 -23.45
C GLY A 102 -6.60 17.43 -22.42
N ASP A 103 -5.86 18.51 -22.63
CA ASP A 103 -4.91 19.13 -21.70
C ASP A 103 -4.25 18.17 -20.68
N VAL A 104 -4.60 18.30 -19.40
CA VAL A 104 -3.92 17.65 -18.26
C VAL A 104 -4.22 16.14 -18.17
N LEU A 105 -5.42 15.70 -18.56
CA LEU A 105 -5.85 14.30 -18.47
C LEU A 105 -5.70 13.52 -19.78
N GLY A 106 -5.43 14.20 -20.89
CA GLY A 106 -5.47 13.63 -22.21
C GLY A 106 -6.90 13.33 -22.70
N PRO A 107 -7.04 12.64 -23.85
CA PRO A 107 -8.35 12.35 -24.43
C PRO A 107 -9.21 11.50 -23.50
N GLN A 108 -10.53 11.64 -23.61
CA GLN A 108 -11.46 10.83 -22.85
C GLN A 108 -11.19 9.34 -23.07
N PRO A 109 -11.00 8.53 -22.00
CA PRO A 109 -10.70 7.13 -22.16
C PRO A 109 -11.80 6.38 -22.89
N VAL A 110 -11.38 5.52 -23.83
CA VAL A 110 -12.22 4.50 -24.48
C VAL A 110 -11.71 3.10 -24.14
N ASN A 111 -12.45 2.05 -24.51
CA ASN A 111 -12.01 0.68 -24.27
C ASN A 111 -10.60 0.42 -24.83
N GLY A 112 -9.74 -0.18 -24.00
CA GLY A 112 -8.32 -0.44 -24.28
C GLY A 112 -7.39 0.74 -23.95
N SER A 113 -7.92 1.91 -23.56
CA SER A 113 -7.09 3.05 -23.17
C SER A 113 -6.48 2.85 -21.78
N SER A 114 -5.47 3.67 -21.45
CA SER A 114 -4.98 3.83 -20.09
C SER A 114 -5.40 5.20 -19.55
N LEU A 115 -5.66 5.29 -18.25
CA LEU A 115 -5.98 6.54 -17.56
C LEU A 115 -4.81 6.91 -16.65
N MET A 116 -4.33 8.15 -16.76
CA MET A 116 -3.39 8.72 -15.80
C MET A 116 -4.00 9.97 -15.18
N ILE A 117 -4.00 10.04 -13.84
CA ILE A 117 -4.46 11.21 -13.09
C ILE A 117 -3.22 11.87 -12.49
N PRO A 118 -2.77 13.03 -13.01
CA PRO A 118 -1.58 13.70 -12.53
C PRO A 118 -1.69 14.19 -11.09
N LYS A 119 -0.53 14.43 -10.45
CA LYS A 119 -0.47 15.04 -9.12
C LYS A 119 -1.19 16.38 -9.12
N GLY A 120 -1.96 16.65 -8.06
CA GLY A 120 -2.75 17.88 -7.93
C GLY A 120 -4.05 17.91 -8.76
N THR A 121 -4.34 16.86 -9.54
CA THR A 121 -5.61 16.74 -10.27
C THR A 121 -6.61 15.91 -9.49
N TRP A 122 -7.85 16.40 -9.36
CA TRP A 122 -8.96 15.68 -8.75
C TRP A 122 -10.01 15.37 -9.82
N LEU A 123 -10.14 14.09 -10.19
CA LEU A 123 -11.11 13.62 -11.18
C LEU A 123 -12.27 12.91 -10.47
N VAL A 124 -13.49 13.38 -10.72
CA VAL A 124 -14.73 12.82 -10.19
C VAL A 124 -15.43 12.01 -11.28
N LEU A 125 -15.70 10.73 -11.01
CA LEU A 125 -16.66 9.93 -11.76
C LEU A 125 -18.06 10.35 -11.32
N ASP A 126 -18.66 11.26 -12.08
CA ASP A 126 -19.93 11.91 -11.76
C ASP A 126 -21.11 11.41 -12.61
N THR A 127 -20.87 10.39 -13.42
CA THR A 127 -21.89 9.72 -14.25
C THR A 127 -21.57 8.24 -14.36
N SER A 128 -22.56 7.41 -14.65
CA SER A 128 -22.34 5.96 -14.80
C SER A 128 -21.30 5.68 -15.89
N VAL A 129 -20.30 4.87 -15.56
CA VAL A 129 -19.19 4.52 -16.46
C VAL A 129 -19.13 3.02 -16.61
N ASN A 130 -19.03 2.53 -17.84
CA ASN A 130 -18.72 1.13 -18.13
C ASN A 130 -17.58 1.08 -19.15
N ILE A 131 -16.38 0.72 -18.69
CA ILE A 131 -15.18 0.80 -19.50
C ILE A 131 -14.15 -0.27 -19.11
N LYS A 132 -13.46 -0.77 -20.13
CA LYS A 132 -12.34 -1.70 -20.00
C LYS A 132 -11.04 -0.99 -20.36
N MET A 133 -10.21 -0.68 -19.39
CA MET A 133 -8.92 -0.04 -19.56
C MET A 133 -7.77 -1.06 -19.57
N ASN A 134 -6.61 -0.65 -20.08
CA ASN A 134 -5.37 -1.36 -19.85
C ASN A 134 -4.90 -1.07 -18.42
N ASN A 135 -4.45 0.15 -18.15
CA ASN A 135 -3.92 0.54 -16.85
C ASN A 135 -4.58 1.81 -16.31
N ILE A 136 -4.68 1.92 -14.99
CA ILE A 136 -5.08 3.15 -14.29
C ILE A 136 -3.93 3.57 -13.38
N THR A 137 -3.41 4.78 -13.56
CA THR A 137 -2.32 5.33 -12.74
C THR A 137 -2.78 6.61 -12.06
N ILE A 138 -2.66 6.65 -10.73
CA ILE A 138 -3.22 7.70 -9.90
C ILE A 138 -2.10 8.36 -9.09
N TYR A 139 -1.68 9.55 -9.53
CA TYR A 139 -0.82 10.46 -8.76
C TYR A 139 -1.63 11.56 -8.04
N GLY A 140 -2.82 11.89 -8.55
CA GLY A 140 -3.79 12.80 -7.95
C GLY A 140 -4.91 12.05 -7.22
N THR A 141 -6.17 12.44 -7.43
CA THR A 141 -7.33 11.78 -6.81
C THR A 141 -8.32 11.31 -7.86
N LEU A 142 -8.77 10.05 -7.76
CA LEU A 142 -9.94 9.52 -8.44
C LEU A 142 -11.06 9.33 -7.43
N GLU A 143 -12.13 10.09 -7.57
CA GLU A 143 -13.31 10.01 -6.71
C GLU A 143 -14.49 9.38 -7.45
N VAL A 144 -15.17 8.43 -6.81
CA VAL A 144 -16.42 7.84 -7.30
C VAL A 144 -17.59 8.49 -6.55
N ASP A 145 -18.42 9.25 -7.26
CA ASP A 145 -19.50 10.01 -6.63
C ASP A 145 -20.75 9.14 -6.42
N SER A 146 -21.39 9.29 -5.26
CA SER A 146 -22.50 8.43 -4.81
C SER A 146 -23.78 8.58 -5.61
N GLY A 147 -23.96 9.63 -6.43
CA GLY A 147 -25.24 9.92 -7.08
C GLY A 147 -26.35 10.24 -6.05
N THR A 148 -27.60 10.12 -6.47
CA THR A 148 -28.77 10.40 -5.63
C THR A 148 -29.77 9.26 -5.65
N ILE A 149 -30.78 9.29 -4.79
CA ILE A 149 -31.85 8.28 -4.78
C ILE A 149 -32.57 8.23 -6.14
N GLN A 150 -32.71 9.38 -6.80
CA GLN A 150 -33.36 9.53 -8.10
C GLN A 150 -32.43 9.25 -9.29
N ASP A 151 -31.11 9.35 -9.08
CA ASP A 151 -30.07 9.14 -10.07
C ASP A 151 -29.01 8.18 -9.50
N GLN A 152 -29.38 6.91 -9.43
CA GLN A 152 -28.48 5.86 -8.98
C GLN A 152 -27.43 5.57 -10.04
N ARG A 153 -26.17 5.42 -9.62
CA ARG A 153 -25.06 5.26 -10.55
C ARG A 153 -24.48 3.87 -10.57
N VAL A 154 -23.97 3.47 -11.73
CA VAL A 154 -23.31 2.18 -11.92
C VAL A 154 -21.96 2.41 -12.56
N TYR A 155 -20.91 2.03 -11.83
CA TYR A 155 -19.53 2.12 -12.27
C TYR A 155 -18.99 0.71 -12.46
N LYS A 156 -18.65 0.35 -13.70
CA LYS A 156 -18.00 -0.91 -14.07
C LYS A 156 -16.66 -0.60 -14.68
N LEU A 157 -15.62 -0.67 -13.87
CA LEU A 157 -14.25 -0.41 -14.28
C LEU A 157 -13.49 -1.73 -14.37
N ALA A 158 -13.20 -2.16 -15.58
CA ALA A 158 -12.34 -3.32 -15.80
C ALA A 158 -10.94 -2.83 -16.20
N PHE A 159 -9.88 -3.32 -15.57
CA PHE A 159 -8.51 -2.90 -15.87
C PHE A 159 -7.51 -4.00 -15.55
N LYS A 160 -6.36 -4.01 -16.23
CA LYS A 160 -5.29 -4.97 -15.93
C LYS A 160 -4.61 -4.65 -14.61
N GLN A 161 -4.32 -3.38 -14.38
CA GLN A 161 -3.61 -2.89 -13.20
C GLN A 161 -4.10 -1.47 -12.82
N MET A 162 -4.23 -1.22 -11.53
CA MET A 162 -4.38 0.12 -10.96
C MET A 162 -3.22 0.39 -10.01
N LEU A 163 -2.54 1.52 -10.20
CA LEU A 163 -1.41 1.95 -9.38
C LEU A 163 -1.71 3.30 -8.75
N ILE A 164 -1.68 3.36 -7.42
CA ILE A 164 -1.93 4.56 -6.63
C ILE A 164 -0.60 5.03 -6.06
N ILE A 165 0.03 5.99 -6.73
CA ILE A 165 1.39 6.44 -6.43
C ILE A 165 1.32 7.85 -5.82
N GLY A 166 1.24 7.91 -4.49
CA GLY A 166 1.12 9.19 -3.76
C GLY A 166 -0.21 9.93 -3.96
N GLY A 167 -1.14 9.32 -4.72
CA GLY A 167 -2.50 9.79 -4.93
C GLY A 167 -3.54 9.04 -4.09
N GLN A 168 -4.82 9.10 -4.50
CA GLN A 168 -5.92 8.43 -3.81
C GLN A 168 -6.99 7.91 -4.77
N PHE A 169 -7.60 6.80 -4.36
CA PHE A 169 -8.85 6.32 -4.92
C PHE A 169 -9.93 6.36 -3.84
N LEU A 170 -11.01 7.11 -4.08
CA LEU A 170 -12.10 7.35 -3.12
C LEU A 170 -13.41 6.77 -3.65
N ALA A 171 -14.06 5.93 -2.85
CA ALA A 171 -15.41 5.43 -3.11
C ALA A 171 -16.42 6.19 -2.23
N GLY A 172 -17.00 7.26 -2.77
CA GLY A 172 -17.70 8.30 -2.00
C GLY A 172 -16.82 9.54 -1.78
N SER A 173 -17.44 10.64 -1.35
CA SER A 173 -16.77 11.95 -1.32
C SER A 173 -15.90 12.19 -0.09
N LEU A 174 -16.19 11.51 1.03
CA LEU A 174 -15.48 11.64 2.31
C LEU A 174 -15.57 10.31 3.07
N LEU A 175 -14.71 10.12 4.09
CA LEU A 175 -14.76 8.95 4.98
C LEU A 175 -16.15 8.76 5.62
N GLU A 176 -16.81 9.87 5.97
CA GLU A 176 -18.15 9.93 6.57
C GLU A 176 -19.29 9.90 5.53
N LYS A 177 -18.96 9.96 4.23
CA LYS A 177 -19.94 9.98 3.12
C LYS A 177 -19.65 8.82 2.17
N PRO A 178 -19.98 7.57 2.58
CA PRO A 178 -19.72 6.40 1.77
C PRO A 178 -20.53 6.41 0.47
N LEU A 179 -20.17 5.50 -0.42
CA LEU A 179 -20.90 5.25 -1.67
C LEU A 179 -22.27 4.62 -1.37
N ILE A 180 -23.35 5.41 -1.40
CA ILE A 180 -24.70 4.98 -0.97
C ILE A 180 -25.64 4.73 -2.15
N ASN A 181 -25.74 5.65 -3.12
CA ASN A 181 -26.67 5.52 -4.25
C ASN A 181 -25.95 5.09 -5.53
N ALA A 182 -24.90 4.29 -5.39
CA ALA A 182 -24.17 3.78 -6.53
C ALA A 182 -23.61 2.39 -6.31
N THR A 183 -23.42 1.66 -7.41
CA THR A 183 -22.70 0.39 -7.46
C THR A 183 -21.33 0.61 -8.09
N LEU A 184 -20.28 0.18 -7.40
CA LEU A 184 -18.91 0.17 -7.92
C LEU A 184 -18.44 -1.27 -8.09
N GLU A 185 -18.17 -1.66 -9.32
CA GLU A 185 -17.62 -2.95 -9.71
C GLU A 185 -16.23 -2.74 -10.32
N LEU A 186 -15.20 -3.31 -9.68
CA LEU A 186 -13.84 -3.32 -10.18
C LEU A 186 -13.50 -4.72 -10.68
N THR A 187 -13.22 -4.86 -11.97
CA THR A 187 -12.85 -6.15 -12.58
C THR A 187 -11.37 -6.17 -12.90
N LEU A 188 -10.61 -6.99 -12.17
CA LEU A 188 -9.18 -7.18 -12.40
C LEU A 188 -8.93 -8.13 -13.58
N LEU A 189 -8.49 -7.53 -14.67
CA LEU A 189 -8.10 -8.19 -15.90
C LEU A 189 -6.61 -8.53 -15.88
N GLY A 190 -6.18 -9.38 -16.81
CA GLY A 190 -4.78 -9.71 -16.97
C GLY A 190 -4.51 -11.21 -16.96
N THR A 191 -3.31 -11.55 -17.38
CA THR A 191 -2.78 -12.88 -17.65
C THR A 191 -1.29 -12.89 -17.33
N ILE A 192 -0.67 -14.06 -17.20
CA ILE A 192 0.77 -14.18 -16.89
C ILE A 192 1.70 -13.54 -17.94
N SER A 193 1.18 -13.23 -19.14
CA SER A 193 1.92 -12.57 -20.22
C SER A 193 1.85 -11.05 -20.18
N ASP A 194 1.06 -10.46 -19.28
CA ASP A 194 0.99 -9.01 -19.13
C ASP A 194 2.17 -8.48 -18.32
N GLU A 195 2.60 -7.25 -18.62
CA GLU A 195 3.79 -6.63 -18.02
C GLU A 195 3.69 -6.48 -16.50
N PHE A 196 4.82 -6.69 -15.83
CA PHE A 196 4.98 -6.47 -14.40
C PHE A 196 5.60 -5.09 -14.18
N ILE A 197 5.03 -4.31 -13.27
CA ILE A 197 5.57 -2.99 -12.92
C ILE A 197 6.44 -3.12 -11.67
N SER A 198 7.66 -2.58 -11.74
CA SER A 198 8.55 -2.43 -10.59
C SER A 198 8.65 -0.95 -10.23
N LEU A 199 8.28 -0.61 -8.99
CA LEU A 199 8.23 0.76 -8.46
C LEU A 199 9.19 0.88 -7.27
N ASP A 200 10.49 0.59 -7.47
CA ASP A 200 11.50 0.54 -6.40
C ASP A 200 11.00 -0.22 -5.14
N GLY A 201 10.23 -1.29 -5.39
CA GLY A 201 9.44 -2.02 -4.40
C GLY A 201 8.98 -3.38 -4.96
N PRO A 202 8.04 -4.07 -4.29
CA PRO A 202 7.54 -5.37 -4.72
C PRO A 202 7.05 -5.30 -6.16
N VAL A 203 7.41 -6.33 -6.95
CA VAL A 203 6.95 -6.43 -8.33
C VAL A 203 5.43 -6.57 -8.32
N ILE A 204 4.74 -5.60 -8.91
CA ILE A 204 3.28 -5.60 -9.03
C ILE A 204 2.92 -6.33 -10.32
N GLY A 205 2.28 -7.49 -10.16
CA GLY A 205 1.83 -8.32 -11.28
C GLY A 205 0.49 -7.87 -11.87
N PRO A 206 0.07 -8.50 -12.97
CA PRO A 206 -1.26 -8.30 -13.54
C PRO A 206 -2.35 -8.72 -12.54
N LYS A 207 -3.55 -8.14 -12.69
CA LYS A 207 -4.68 -8.27 -11.74
C LYS A 207 -4.38 -7.69 -10.36
N SER A 208 -3.93 -6.45 -10.31
CA SER A 208 -3.53 -5.81 -9.06
C SER A 208 -4.11 -4.41 -8.91
N ILE A 209 -4.29 -4.03 -7.65
CA ILE A 209 -4.44 -2.66 -7.18
C ILE A 209 -3.31 -2.49 -6.17
N GLY A 210 -2.39 -1.57 -6.44
CA GLY A 210 -1.17 -1.37 -5.63
C GLY A 210 -0.88 0.09 -5.36
#